data_AF-A0A0Q0GD14-F1
#
_entry.id   AF-A0A0Q0GD14-F1
#
_cell.length_a   1.000
_cell.length_b   1.000
_cell.length_c   1.000
_cell.angle_alpha   90.00
_cell.angle_beta   90.00
_cell.angle_gamma   90.00
#
_symmetry.space_group_name_H-M   'P 1'
#
loop_
_entity.id
_entity.type
_entity.pdbx_description
1 polymer ?
#
loop_
_entity_poly.entity_id
_entity_poly.type
_entity_poly.pdbx_seq_one_letter_code
_entity_poly.pdbx_strand_id
1 'polypeptide(L)'
;MAQGIELALHHDVRGKNEFFITNDETVMRTPSSELLDKHYPNIERRNEIKGNEVLLSNEKAKRVLGFKPAYSWTDEVSQTK
;
A
#
# COMPACT_ATOMS: atom_id res chain seq x y z
N MET A 1 -4.99 -0.33 -9.70
CA MET A 1 -6.28 0.27 -9.25
C MET A 1 -7.50 -0.46 -9.81
N ALA A 2 -7.56 -0.78 -11.12
CA ALA A 2 -8.71 -1.48 -11.72
C ALA A 2 -9.17 -2.74 -10.96
N GLN A 3 -8.24 -3.63 -10.60
CA GLN A 3 -8.50 -4.83 -9.79
C GLN A 3 -9.25 -4.53 -8.47
N GLY A 4 -8.89 -3.46 -7.75
CA GLY A 4 -9.55 -3.11 -6.50
C GLY A 4 -11.01 -2.68 -6.69
N ILE A 5 -11.31 -2.01 -7.81
CA ILE A 5 -12.66 -1.60 -8.18
C ILE A 5 -13.50 -2.83 -8.54
N GLU A 6 -12.96 -3.73 -9.36
CA GLU A 6 -13.62 -4.98 -9.74
C GLU A 6 -13.96 -5.83 -8.50
N LEU A 7 -12.99 -6.05 -7.60
CA LEU A 7 -13.23 -6.78 -6.35
C LEU A 7 -14.32 -6.13 -5.49
N ALA A 8 -14.37 -4.79 -5.45
CA ALA A 8 -15.40 -4.07 -4.71
C ALA A 8 -16.80 -4.21 -5.35
N LEU A 9 -16.90 -4.30 -6.68
CA LEU A 9 -18.18 -4.55 -7.37
C LEU A 9 -18.75 -5.94 -7.07
N HIS A 10 -17.88 -6.92 -6.84
CA HIS A 10 -18.27 -8.29 -6.48
C HIS A 10 -18.40 -8.52 -4.97
N HIS A 11 -18.12 -7.52 -4.14
CA HIS A 11 -18.21 -7.61 -2.69
C HIS A 11 -19.64 -7.35 -2.20
N ASP A 12 -20.44 -8.42 -2.13
CA ASP A 12 -21.85 -8.37 -1.73
C ASP A 12 -22.02 -8.30 -0.21
N VAL A 13 -21.89 -7.09 0.34
CA VAL A 13 -22.14 -6.80 1.76
C VAL A 13 -23.07 -5.59 1.91
N ARG A 14 -23.97 -5.66 2.90
CA ARG A 14 -24.80 -4.51 3.25
C ARG A 14 -23.98 -3.44 3.97
N GLY A 15 -24.19 -2.19 3.58
CA GLY A 15 -23.58 -1.01 4.21
C GLY A 15 -22.46 -0.39 3.37
N LYS A 16 -21.68 0.49 4.00
CA LYS A 16 -20.56 1.19 3.36
C LYS A 16 -19.24 0.66 3.91
N ASN A 17 -18.37 0.19 3.02
CA ASN A 17 -17.00 -0.17 3.36
C ASN A 17 -16.02 0.69 2.57
N GLU A 18 -15.14 1.39 3.29
CA GLU A 18 -14.05 2.16 2.70
C GLU A 18 -12.75 1.33 2.71
N PHE A 19 -11.99 1.44 1.64
CA PHE A 19 -10.74 0.70 1.44
C PHE A 19 -9.67 1.61 0.83
N PHE A 20 -8.44 1.49 1.32
CA PHE A 20 -7.28 2.05 0.64
C PHE A 20 -6.76 1.05 -0.40
N ILE A 21 -6.76 1.46 -1.66
CA ILE A 21 -6.22 0.69 -2.79
C ILE A 21 -4.87 1.30 -3.16
N THR A 22 -3.83 0.87 -2.46
CA THR A 22 -2.44 1.33 -2.63
C THR A 22 -1.53 0.14 -2.90
N ASN A 23 -0.36 0.39 -3.52
CA ASN A 23 0.67 -0.64 -3.64
C ASN A 23 1.33 -0.91 -2.27
N ASP A 24 2.07 -2.02 -2.15
CA ASP A 24 2.73 -2.41 -0.89
C ASP A 24 3.97 -1.56 -0.57
N GLU A 25 4.54 -0.95 -1.60
CA GLU A 25 5.73 -0.10 -1.50
C GLU A 25 5.48 1.27 -2.14
N THR A 26 6.21 2.27 -1.63
CA THR A 26 6.29 3.62 -2.17
C THR A 26 7.26 3.68 -3.36
N VAL A 27 7.12 4.73 -4.17
CA VAL A 27 8.03 5.01 -5.29
C VAL A 27 9.32 5.71 -4.87
N MET A 28 9.51 5.95 -3.56
CA MET A 28 10.68 6.65 -3.06
C MET A 28 11.93 5.79 -3.23
N ARG A 29 13.09 6.43 -3.45
CA ARG A 29 14.39 5.73 -3.44
C ARG A 29 14.91 5.48 -2.03
N THR A 30 14.53 6.35 -1.09
CA THR A 30 14.91 6.26 0.32
C THR A 30 13.87 5.45 1.10
N PRO A 31 14.27 4.57 2.03
CA PRO A 31 13.36 3.84 2.89
C PRO A 31 12.36 4.75 3.63
N SER A 32 11.12 4.28 3.78
CA SER A 32 10.04 5.03 4.44
C SER A 32 10.37 5.33 5.91
N SER A 33 11.06 4.42 6.60
CA SER A 33 11.51 4.62 7.99
C SER A 33 12.49 5.80 8.11
N GLU A 34 13.48 5.87 7.23
CA GLU A 34 14.47 6.96 7.22
C GLU A 34 13.81 8.31 6.91
N LEU A 35 12.84 8.33 5.98
CA LEU A 35 12.08 9.55 5.68
C LEU A 35 11.26 10.02 6.87
N LEU A 36 10.68 9.09 7.63
CA LEU A 36 9.96 9.42 8.86
C LEU A 36 10.90 9.92 9.96
N ASP A 37 12.07 9.31 10.16
CA ASP A 37 13.06 9.79 11.12
C ASP A 37 13.50 11.23 10.78
N LYS A 38 13.70 11.53 9.50
CA LYS A 38 14.16 12.84 9.04
C LYS A 38 13.11 13.93 9.14
N HIS A 39 11.86 13.64 8.78
CA HIS A 39 10.83 14.65 8.59
C HIS A 39 9.76 14.66 9.71
N TYR A 40 9.58 13.53 10.41
CA TYR A 40 8.58 13.34 11.45
C TYR A 40 9.14 12.51 12.63
N PRO A 41 10.24 12.94 13.28
CA PRO A 41 10.99 12.12 14.25
C PRO A 41 10.17 11.70 15.48
N ASN A 42 9.16 12.48 15.86
CA ASN A 42 8.39 12.27 17.09
C ASN A 42 7.04 11.60 16.86
N ILE A 43 6.77 11.09 15.64
CA ILE A 43 5.49 10.47 15.34
C ILE A 43 5.38 9.09 15.98
N GLU A 44 4.20 8.77 16.50
CA GLU A 44 3.90 7.44 17.02
C GLU A 44 4.07 6.38 15.92
N ARG A 45 4.83 5.30 16.22
CA ARG A 45 4.95 4.12 15.35
C ARG A 45 4.16 2.98 15.95
N ARG A 46 3.08 2.58 15.28
CA ARG A 46 2.21 1.47 15.71
C ARG A 46 2.81 0.10 15.37
N ASN A 47 3.62 0.05 14.32
CA ASN A 47 4.34 -1.14 13.85
C ASN A 47 5.74 -0.74 13.35
N GLU A 48 6.62 -1.72 13.19
CA GLU A 48 7.88 -1.55 12.46
C GLU A 48 7.59 -1.30 10.97
N ILE A 49 8.27 -0.33 10.37
CA ILE A 49 8.14 0.03 8.95
C ILE A 49 9.39 -0.47 8.22
N LYS A 50 9.21 -1.31 7.21
CA LYS A 50 10.32 -2.00 6.54
C LYS A 50 10.59 -1.44 5.15
N GLY A 51 11.86 -1.11 4.87
CA GLY A 51 12.29 -0.67 3.55
C GLY A 51 11.40 0.47 3.01
N ASN A 52 10.82 0.28 1.84
CA ASN A 52 10.00 1.26 1.13
C ASN A 52 8.49 1.06 1.36
N GLU A 53 8.09 0.36 2.41
CA GLU A 53 6.69 0.08 2.75
C GLU A 53 5.81 1.33 2.71
N VAL A 54 4.59 1.17 2.20
CA VAL A 54 3.59 2.23 2.14
C VAL A 54 3.07 2.59 3.55
N LEU A 55 2.95 3.89 3.84
CA LEU A 55 2.45 4.36 5.13
C LEU A 55 0.91 4.43 5.22
N LEU A 56 0.22 4.13 4.12
CA LEU A 56 -1.23 3.98 4.03
C LEU A 56 -1.56 2.48 3.97
N SER A 57 -2.04 1.92 5.08
CA SER A 57 -2.34 0.49 5.18
C SER A 57 -3.44 0.07 4.19
N ASN A 58 -3.10 -0.87 3.30
CA ASN A 58 -4.03 -1.57 2.42
C ASN A 58 -4.51 -2.92 3.00
N GLU A 59 -4.17 -3.23 4.26
CA GLU A 59 -4.45 -4.53 4.88
C GLU A 59 -5.94 -4.86 4.91
N LYS A 60 -6.80 -3.85 5.09
CA LYS A 60 -8.25 -4.05 5.05
C LYS A 60 -8.70 -4.51 3.66
N ALA A 61 -8.17 -3.92 2.59
CA ALA A 61 -8.50 -4.32 1.23
C ALA A 61 -8.02 -5.74 0.94
N LYS A 62 -6.80 -6.09 1.38
CA LYS A 62 -6.26 -7.45 1.27
C LYS A 62 -7.14 -8.47 1.99
N ARG A 63 -7.50 -8.20 3.24
CA ARG A 63 -8.27 -9.11 4.10
C ARG A 63 -9.72 -9.28 3.65
N VAL A 64 -10.37 -8.19 3.24
CA VAL A 64 -11.82 -8.19 2.99
C VAL A 64 -12.15 -8.42 1.52
N LEU A 65 -11.41 -7.79 0.61
CA LEU A 65 -11.65 -7.88 -0.83
C LEU A 65 -10.77 -8.94 -1.50
N GLY A 66 -9.75 -9.48 -0.82
CA GLY A 66 -8.74 -10.32 -1.46
C GLY A 66 -7.81 -9.53 -2.39
N PHE A 67 -7.73 -8.21 -2.22
CA PHE A 67 -6.89 -7.35 -3.05
C PHE A 67 -5.42 -7.76 -2.94
N LYS A 68 -4.74 -7.89 -4.07
CA LYS A 68 -3.31 -8.18 -4.12
C LYS A 68 -2.70 -7.36 -5.27
N PRO A 69 -1.87 -6.35 -4.98
CA PRO A 69 -1.20 -5.58 -6.03
C PRO A 69 -0.49 -6.52 -7.01
N ALA A 70 -0.80 -6.38 -8.30
CA ALA A 70 -0.25 -7.24 -9.35
C ALA A 70 1.04 -6.67 -9.97
N TYR A 71 1.32 -5.39 -9.74
CA TYR A 71 2.44 -4.67 -10.35
C TYR A 71 3.24 -3.94 -9.29
N SER A 72 4.56 -4.10 -9.33
CA SER A 72 5.52 -3.33 -8.53
C SER A 72 6.17 -2.25 -9.39
N TRP A 73 6.40 -1.08 -8.80
CA TRP A 73 7.14 -0.01 -9.46
C TRP A 73 8.62 -0.35 -9.65
N THR A 74 9.22 -1.14 -8.76
CA THR A 74 10.65 -1.49 -8.86
C THR A 74 10.91 -2.47 -10.00
N ASP A 75 9.98 -3.38 -10.26
CA ASP A 75 10.05 -4.29 -11.40
C ASP A 75 10.06 -3.52 -12.72
N GLU A 76 9.15 -2.56 -12.91
CA GLU A 76 9.02 -1.76 -14.14
C GLU A 76 10.26 -0.90 -14.42
N VAL A 77 10.83 -0.27 -13.39
CA VAL A 77 12.04 0.55 -13.55
C VAL A 77 13.28 -0.30 -13.84
N SER A 78 13.32 -1.54 -13.32
CA SER A 78 14.42 -2.48 -13.55
C SER A 78 14.42 -3.08 -14.95
N GLN A 79 13.30 -3.01 -15.68
CA GLN A 79 13.16 -3.53 -17.05
C GLN A 79 13.73 -2.59 -18.13
N THR A 80 14.20 -1.39 -17.76
CA THR A 80 14.89 -0.51 -18.72
C THR A 80 16.36 -0.91 -18.83
N LYS A 81 16.66 -1.76 -19.82
CA LYS A 81 18.01 -2.04 -20.31
C LYS A 81 18.06 -1.89 -21.82
#